data_AF-A0A9P0CJ12-F1
#
_entry.id   AF-A0A9P0CJ12-F1
#
_cell.length_a   1.000
_cell.length_b   1.000
_cell.length_c   1.000
_cell.angle_alpha   90.00
_cell.angle_beta   90.00
_cell.angle_gamma   90.00
#
_symmetry.space_group_name_H-M   'P 1'
#
loop_
_entity.id
_entity.type
_entity.pdbx_description
1 polymer ?
#
loop_
_entity_poly.entity_id
_entity_poly.type
_entity_poly.pdbx_seq_one_letter_code
_entity_poly.pdbx_strand_id
1 'polypeptide(L)'
;MDLQTRIDLVQCYYECGRNYTTGLRRFRAIMGLRAEPCQMKAYRYLIQKFERAGSVIDLPRSGRPGISDAQVVEVLHKNQDIARGKFTSNQQCKCDIQASANAVNHGSENVTQISKNVSI
;
A
#
# COMPACT_ATOMS: atom_id res chain seq x y z
N MET A 1 19.50 11.42 -5.92
CA MET A 1 19.19 12.78 -6.39
C MET A 1 19.61 13.74 -5.29
N ASP A 2 20.33 14.79 -5.66
CA ASP A 2 20.80 15.80 -4.70
C ASP A 2 19.61 16.58 -4.09
N LEU A 3 19.84 17.23 -2.93
CA LEU A 3 18.82 18.06 -2.27
C LEU A 3 18.40 19.23 -3.16
N GLN A 4 19.35 19.94 -3.78
CA GLN A 4 19.03 21.10 -4.62
C GLN A 4 18.16 20.68 -5.82
N THR A 5 18.51 19.57 -6.47
CA THR A 5 17.72 19.00 -7.56
C THR A 5 16.28 18.70 -7.15
N ARG A 6 16.05 18.21 -5.93
CA ARG A 6 14.70 17.96 -5.40
C ARG A 6 13.93 19.26 -5.19
N ILE A 7 14.59 20.29 -4.65
CA ILE A 7 14.01 21.61 -4.43
C ILE A 7 13.57 22.21 -5.79
N ASP A 8 14.47 22.22 -6.77
CA ASP A 8 14.21 22.78 -8.10
C ASP A 8 13.08 22.05 -8.82
N LEU A 9 12.98 20.72 -8.66
CA LEU A 9 11.87 19.93 -9.21
C LEU A 9 10.52 20.31 -8.56
N VAL A 10 10.50 20.45 -7.24
CA VAL A 10 9.29 20.89 -6.52
C VAL A 10 8.90 22.30 -6.93
N GLN A 11 9.87 23.21 -7.09
CA GLN A 11 9.62 24.55 -7.59
C GLN A 11 9.02 24.54 -8.99
N CYS A 12 9.60 23.77 -9.92
CA CYS A 12 9.08 23.63 -11.28
C CYS A 12 7.63 23.09 -11.30
N TYR A 13 7.27 22.17 -10.40
CA TYR A 13 5.89 21.68 -10.26
C TYR A 13 4.91 22.82 -9.97
N TYR A 14 5.21 23.65 -8.97
CA TYR A 14 4.32 24.73 -8.56
C TYR A 14 4.29 25.89 -9.58
N GLU A 15 5.45 26.25 -10.14
CA GLU A 15 5.54 27.27 -11.20
C GLU A 15 4.79 26.85 -12.48
N CYS A 16 4.62 25.55 -12.73
CA CYS A 16 3.87 25.01 -13.86
C CYS A 16 2.40 24.69 -13.50
N GLY A 17 1.84 25.33 -12.49
CA GLY A 17 0.43 25.18 -12.13
C GLY A 17 0.09 23.77 -11.65
N ARG A 18 1.00 23.14 -10.89
CA ARG A 18 0.82 21.79 -10.31
C ARG A 18 0.69 20.68 -11.37
N ASN A 19 1.32 20.88 -12.53
CA ASN A 19 1.35 19.89 -13.61
C ASN A 19 2.68 19.13 -13.64
N TYR A 20 2.62 17.81 -13.43
CA TYR A 20 3.82 16.96 -13.38
C TYR A 20 4.60 16.96 -14.72
N THR A 21 3.92 16.70 -15.84
CA THR A 21 4.59 16.61 -17.14
C THR A 21 5.26 17.93 -17.53
N THR A 22 4.56 19.04 -17.31
CA THR A 22 5.07 20.38 -17.64
C THR A 22 6.21 20.78 -16.72
N GLY A 23 6.09 20.51 -15.41
CA GLY A 23 7.15 20.77 -14.45
C GLY A 23 8.43 19.98 -14.75
N LEU A 24 8.30 18.68 -15.06
CA LEU A 24 9.44 17.83 -15.40
C LEU A 24 10.12 18.30 -16.71
N ARG A 25 9.31 18.64 -17.72
CA ARG A 25 9.80 19.19 -18.99
C ARG A 25 10.54 20.52 -18.79
N ARG A 26 9.99 21.42 -17.98
CA ARG A 26 10.60 22.72 -17.64
C ARG A 26 11.93 22.51 -16.93
N PHE A 27 11.97 21.64 -15.92
CA PHE A 27 13.21 21.31 -15.23
C PHE A 27 14.28 20.78 -16.19
N ARG A 28 13.91 19.84 -17.07
CA ARG A 28 14.81 19.29 -18.08
C ARG A 28 15.39 20.36 -19.01
N ALA A 29 14.56 21.34 -19.41
CA ALA A 29 14.98 22.46 -20.25
C ALA A 29 15.94 23.41 -19.52
N ILE A 30 15.64 23.77 -18.26
CA ILE A 30 16.48 24.66 -17.45
C ILE A 30 17.87 24.05 -17.20
N MET A 31 17.90 22.76 -16.89
CA MET A 31 19.14 22.03 -16.58
C MET A 31 19.90 21.54 -17.83
N GLY A 32 19.37 21.79 -19.05
CA GLY A 32 20.01 21.34 -20.29
C GLY A 32 20.17 19.82 -20.41
N LEU A 33 19.27 19.05 -19.80
CA LEU A 33 19.41 17.59 -19.72
C LEU A 33 18.90 16.92 -21.00
N ARG A 34 19.73 16.04 -21.59
CA ARG A 34 19.34 15.24 -22.76
C ARG A 34 18.34 14.14 -22.43
N ALA A 35 18.43 13.57 -21.24
CA ALA A 35 17.55 12.52 -20.73
C ALA A 35 16.60 13.07 -19.67
N GLU A 36 15.53 12.33 -19.38
CA GLU A 36 14.65 12.65 -18.26
C GLU A 36 15.42 12.59 -16.94
N PRO A 37 15.27 13.60 -16.06
CA PRO A 37 16.04 13.70 -14.81
C PRO A 37 15.69 12.60 -13.81
N CYS A 38 14.45 12.10 -13.86
CA CYS A 38 13.98 10.99 -13.05
C CYS A 38 12.73 10.36 -13.68
N GLN A 39 12.35 9.18 -13.19
CA GLN A 39 11.10 8.57 -13.60
C GLN A 39 9.89 9.36 -13.05
N MET A 40 8.83 9.46 -13.85
CA MET A 40 7.60 10.16 -13.46
C MET A 40 7.00 9.65 -12.14
N LYS A 41 7.12 8.34 -11.86
CA LYS A 41 6.70 7.75 -10.58
C LYS A 41 7.48 8.36 -9.40
N ALA A 42 8.80 8.45 -9.51
CA ALA A 42 9.65 9.06 -8.48
C ALA A 42 9.32 10.55 -8.27
N TYR A 43 9.06 11.28 -9.35
CA TYR A 43 8.66 12.68 -9.27
C TYR A 43 7.32 12.86 -8.54
N ARG A 44 6.31 12.04 -8.86
CA ARG A 44 5.03 12.05 -8.12
C ARG A 44 5.21 11.76 -6.64
N TYR A 45 6.02 10.76 -6.28
CA TYR A 45 6.31 10.47 -4.88
C TYR A 45 7.02 11.63 -4.17
N LEU A 46 7.94 12.33 -4.86
CA LEU A 46 8.62 13.49 -4.31
C LEU A 46 7.62 14.61 -3.97
N ILE A 47 6.73 14.95 -4.91
CA ILE A 47 5.69 15.98 -4.68
C ILE A 47 4.76 15.55 -3.56
N GLN A 48 4.25 14.32 -3.58
CA GLN A 48 3.36 13.82 -2.53
C GLN A 48 4.02 13.84 -1.15
N LYS A 49 5.31 13.46 -1.08
CA LYS A 49 6.09 13.52 0.15
C LYS A 49 6.22 14.96 0.65
N PHE A 50 6.52 15.89 -0.25
CA PHE A 50 6.61 17.32 0.07
C PHE A 50 5.26 17.87 0.55
N GLU A 51 4.17 17.59 -0.14
CA GLU A 51 2.82 18.04 0.25
C GLU A 51 2.39 17.47 1.60
N ARG A 52 2.80 16.25 1.93
CA ARG A 52 2.48 15.61 3.22
C ARG A 52 3.35 16.12 4.37
N ALA A 53 4.65 16.31 4.13
CA ALA A 53 5.63 16.57 5.19
C ALA A 53 6.08 18.05 5.26
N GLY A 54 5.78 18.85 4.24
CA GLY A 54 6.30 20.21 4.09
C GLY A 54 7.81 20.30 3.81
N SER A 55 8.47 19.16 3.55
CA SER A 55 9.92 19.09 3.37
C SER A 55 10.32 18.05 2.33
N VAL A 56 11.38 18.37 1.57
CA VAL A 56 12.05 17.45 0.64
C VAL A 56 13.19 16.67 1.31
N ILE A 57 13.55 17.03 2.55
CA ILE A 57 14.59 16.37 3.31
C ILE A 57 14.08 14.99 3.75
N ASP A 58 14.94 13.98 3.63
CA ASP A 58 14.61 12.66 4.12
C ASP A 58 14.63 12.66 5.64
N LEU A 59 13.56 12.12 6.23
CA LEU A 59 13.59 11.83 7.66
C LEU A 59 14.71 10.83 7.93
N PRO A 60 15.37 10.93 9.10
CA PRO A 60 16.27 9.88 9.53
C PRO A 60 15.52 8.55 9.46
N ARG A 61 16.20 7.52 8.94
CA ARG A 61 15.63 6.18 8.91
C ARG A 61 15.27 5.80 10.34
N SER A 62 14.01 5.44 10.58
CA SER A 62 13.67 4.74 11.80
C SER A 62 14.42 3.41 11.77
N GLY A 63 15.45 3.30 12.61
CA GLY A 63 16.16 2.04 12.80
C GLY A 63 15.23 0.97 13.35
N ARG A 64 15.68 -0.29 13.33
CA ARG A 64 15.02 -1.32 14.12
C ARG A 64 15.10 -0.88 15.60
N PRO A 65 13.99 -0.75 16.33
CA PRO A 65 14.06 -0.49 17.75
C PRO A 65 14.85 -1.61 18.42
N GLY A 66 15.76 -1.24 19.33
CA GLY A 66 16.52 -2.21 20.13
C GLY A 66 15.55 -3.11 20.88
N ILE A 67 15.82 -4.42 20.87
CA ILE A 67 15.05 -5.38 21.64
C ILE A 67 15.66 -5.38 23.06
N SER A 68 14.82 -5.25 24.09
CA SER A 68 15.26 -5.34 25.48
C SER A 68 15.50 -6.80 25.90
N ASP A 69 16.39 -7.03 26.88
CA ASP A 69 16.65 -8.38 27.40
C ASP A 69 15.38 -9.07 27.91
N ALA A 70 14.44 -8.32 28.49
CA ALA A 70 13.14 -8.84 28.91
C ALA A 70 12.33 -9.43 27.73
N GLN A 71 12.34 -8.75 26.59
CA GLN A 71 11.68 -9.23 25.36
C GLN A 71 12.41 -10.44 24.76
N VAL A 72 13.74 -10.49 24.87
CA VAL A 72 14.52 -11.67 24.46
C VAL A 72 14.17 -12.88 25.33
N VAL A 73 14.10 -12.69 26.64
CA VAL A 73 13.74 -13.74 27.61
C VAL A 73 12.32 -14.24 27.38
N GLU A 74 11.36 -13.35 27.12
CA GLU A 74 9.98 -13.73 26.82
C GLU A 74 9.89 -14.61 25.56
N VAL A 75 10.59 -14.23 24.49
CA VAL A 75 10.63 -15.01 23.25
C VAL A 75 11.33 -16.35 23.46
N LEU A 76 12.43 -16.38 24.24
CA LEU A 76 13.14 -17.61 24.57
C LEU A 76 12.29 -18.57 25.39
N HIS A 77 11.58 -18.10 26.41
CA HIS A 77 10.68 -18.93 27.22
C HIS A 77 9.54 -19.51 26.39
N LYS A 78 8.91 -18.70 25.54
CA LYS A 78 7.86 -19.17 24.60
C LYS A 78 8.39 -20.26 23.65
N ASN A 79 9.62 -20.11 23.14
CA ASN A 79 10.23 -21.11 22.27
C ASN A 79 10.60 -22.40 23.02
N GLN A 80 11.00 -22.30 24.28
CA GLN A 80 11.25 -23.47 25.14
C GLN A 80 9.96 -24.22 25.47
N ASP A 81 8.84 -23.53 25.66
CA ASP A 81 7.54 -24.17 25.89
C ASP A 81 7.04 -24.90 24.63
N ILE A 82 7.29 -24.33 23.44
CA ILE A 82 7.02 -24.98 22.15
C ILE A 82 7.90 -26.23 21.96
N ALA A 83 9.21 -26.13 22.23
CA ALA A 83 10.16 -27.24 22.12
C ALA A 83 9.91 -28.36 23.15
N ARG A 84 9.35 -28.01 24.32
CA ARG A 84 8.95 -28.96 25.37
C ARG A 84 7.54 -29.53 25.17
N GLY A 85 6.89 -29.25 24.03
CA GLY A 85 5.56 -29.79 23.71
C GLY A 85 4.45 -29.32 24.63
N LYS A 86 4.63 -28.23 25.39
CA LYS A 86 3.59 -27.65 26.25
C LYS A 86 2.66 -26.77 25.42
N PHE A 87 2.02 -27.36 24.43
CA PHE A 87 0.86 -26.75 23.79
C PHE A 87 -0.34 -27.06 24.69
N THR A 88 -0.74 -26.13 25.55
CA THR A 88 -2.09 -26.22 26.14
C THR A 88 -3.07 -25.92 25.01
N SER A 89 -3.50 -26.97 24.32
CA SER A 89 -4.56 -26.93 23.32
C SER A 89 -5.84 -26.43 23.99
N ASN A 90 -6.09 -25.12 23.95
CA ASN A 90 -7.43 -24.60 24.24
C ASN A 90 -7.77 -23.34 23.45
N GLN A 91 -7.24 -23.22 22.25
CA GLN A 91 -7.93 -22.49 21.19
C GLN A 91 -8.49 -23.51 20.22
N GLN A 92 -9.76 -23.83 20.42
CA GLN A 92 -10.62 -24.48 19.44
C GLN A 92 -10.57 -23.65 18.16
N CYS A 93 -9.84 -24.13 17.15
CA CYS A 93 -9.98 -23.62 15.79
C CYS A 93 -11.40 -23.95 15.31
N LYS A 94 -12.26 -22.93 15.23
CA LYS A 94 -13.53 -23.01 14.51
C LYS A 94 -13.24 -22.96 13.01
N CYS A 95 -12.91 -24.10 12.43
CA CYS A 95 -13.02 -24.31 11.00
C CYS A 95 -13.74 -25.64 10.76
N ASP A 96 -15.05 -25.62 10.98
CA ASP A 96 -15.92 -26.66 10.43
C ASP A 96 -16.00 -26.44 8.92
N ILE A 97 -15.24 -27.25 8.22
CA ILE A 97 -15.48 -27.62 6.84
C ILE A 97 -16.69 -28.56 6.87
N GLN A 98 -17.82 -28.13 6.30
CA GLN A 98 -18.82 -29.06 5.80
C GLN A 98 -19.11 -28.75 4.33
N ALA A 99 -18.36 -29.45 3.47
CA ALA A 99 -18.72 -29.68 2.09
C ALA A 99 -18.74 -31.20 1.86
N SER A 100 -19.93 -31.77 1.79
CA SER A 100 -20.26 -32.92 0.92
C SER A 100 -21.79 -33.09 0.96
N ALA A 101 -22.49 -32.62 -0.08
CA ALA A 101 -22.89 -33.40 -1.25
C ALA A 101 -24.12 -34.26 -0.97
N ASN A 102 -25.25 -33.97 -1.65
CA ASN A 102 -25.90 -34.91 -2.55
C ASN A 102 -27.17 -34.34 -3.22
N ALA A 103 -27.36 -34.82 -4.46
CA ALA A 103 -28.62 -35.02 -5.18
C ALA A 103 -29.21 -33.87 -6.01
N VAL A 104 -29.02 -34.03 -7.31
CA VAL A 104 -29.80 -33.56 -8.47
C VAL A 104 -31.25 -34.05 -8.40
N ASN A 105 -32.26 -33.21 -8.70
CA ASN A 105 -33.28 -33.46 -9.75
C ASN A 105 -34.44 -32.42 -9.79
N HIS A 106 -34.65 -31.91 -11.00
CA HIS A 106 -35.89 -31.63 -11.75
C HIS A 106 -37.15 -30.94 -11.17
N GLY A 107 -37.68 -30.01 -11.99
CA GLY A 107 -39.13 -29.75 -12.19
C GLY A 107 -39.62 -28.39 -11.70
N SER A 108 -39.93 -27.44 -12.59
CA SER A 108 -41.29 -26.93 -12.92
C SER A 108 -42.01 -26.30 -11.70
N GLU A 109 -42.44 -25.03 -11.66
CA GLU A 109 -43.38 -24.37 -12.57
C GLU A 109 -43.62 -22.91 -12.10
N ASN A 110 -43.87 -22.00 -13.06
CA ASN A 110 -44.74 -20.80 -13.04
C ASN A 110 -44.86 -19.92 -11.78
N VAL A 111 -44.50 -18.61 -11.90
CA VAL A 111 -45.42 -17.47 -11.64
C VAL A 111 -45.01 -16.23 -12.47
N THR A 112 -45.79 -15.97 -13.52
CA THR A 112 -46.43 -14.71 -13.98
C THR A 112 -45.75 -13.33 -13.84
N GLN A 113 -45.76 -12.64 -14.99
CA GLN A 113 -45.45 -11.24 -15.29
C GLN A 113 -46.12 -10.18 -14.39
N ILE A 114 -45.47 -9.02 -14.21
CA ILE A 114 -46.11 -7.69 -14.37
C ILE A 114 -45.12 -6.73 -15.07
N SER A 115 -45.54 -6.27 -16.23
CA SER A 115 -45.01 -5.16 -17.03
C SER A 115 -45.48 -3.81 -16.46
N LYS A 116 -44.69 -2.74 -16.63
CA LYS A 116 -45.13 -1.42 -17.14
C LYS A 116 -43.98 -0.38 -17.20
N ASN A 117 -43.53 -0.14 -18.43
CA ASN A 117 -43.40 1.16 -19.11
C ASN A 117 -42.92 2.39 -18.33
N VAL A 118 -41.80 2.98 -18.78
CA VAL A 118 -41.71 4.44 -19.03
C VAL A 118 -40.83 4.67 -20.27
N SER A 119 -41.46 5.14 -21.34
CA SER A 119 -40.83 5.93 -22.42
C SER A 119 -40.97 7.41 -22.04
N ILE A 120 -39.98 8.22 -22.41
CA ILE A 120 -40.06 9.34 -23.39
C ILE A 120 -38.65 9.54 -23.93
#